data_AF-A0A2Z3GSR7-F1
#
_entry.id   AF-A0A2Z3GSR7-F1
#
_cell.length_a   1.000
_cell.length_b   1.000
_cell.length_c   1.000
_cell.angle_alpha   90.00
_cell.angle_beta   90.00
_cell.angle_gamma   90.00
#
_symmetry.space_group_name_H-M   'P 1'
#
loop_
_entity.id
_entity.type
_entity.pdbx_description
1 polymer ?
#
loop_
_entity_poly.entity_id
_entity_poly.type
_entity_poly.pdbx_seq_one_letter_code
_entity_poly.pdbx_strand_id
1 'polypeptide(L)'
;MHRQGLTDTLLVELDGNAGGNAAAGHNPVSAYPWGAHYLPVPDVRNRELLDFLKETGTLTDYTPGEMPIYSDYHLCAAPDERLSINGHWQDGLVPAVGLSANEQAQTARFFRLVERLKTAVGHNAFRITLDASSADGAFRQLDRISFADYLMQEGYSATPLRWYLNYTYRDDYEASAAQVSAWAELHYFACRKGRAHNATGGDVLTWPEGNHFLAEHLRRQASTPLQTNTLAYGPARDPGRPLSWDNVRYGSATLGYINAN
;
A
#
# COMPACT_ATOMS: atom_id res chain seq x y z
N MET A 1 10.09 -18.37 -3.20
CA MET A 1 11.06 -19.43 -2.86
C MET A 1 10.58 -20.81 -3.32
N HIS A 2 9.50 -21.35 -2.76
CA HIS A 2 8.96 -22.67 -3.15
C HIS A 2 8.66 -22.85 -4.64
N ARG A 3 8.00 -21.87 -5.29
CA ARG A 3 7.72 -21.91 -6.75
C ARG A 3 8.99 -21.95 -7.61
N GLN A 4 10.14 -21.59 -7.05
CA GLN A 4 11.45 -21.65 -7.70
C GLN A 4 12.28 -22.87 -7.25
N GLY A 5 11.67 -23.83 -6.55
CA GLY A 5 12.33 -25.07 -6.11
C GLY A 5 13.14 -24.95 -4.81
N LEU A 6 13.13 -23.80 -4.14
CA LEU A 6 13.71 -23.68 -2.80
C LEU A 6 12.71 -24.18 -1.75
N THR A 7 12.93 -25.39 -1.25
CA THR A 7 12.03 -26.07 -0.29
C THR A 7 12.63 -26.26 1.10
N ASP A 8 13.94 -26.11 1.24
CA ASP A 8 14.62 -26.14 2.53
C ASP A 8 14.60 -24.74 3.15
N THR A 9 13.45 -24.39 3.73
CA THR A 9 13.18 -23.07 4.28
C THR A 9 12.52 -23.19 5.65
N LEU A 10 12.66 -22.16 6.48
CA LEU A 10 11.99 -22.02 7.78
C LEU A 10 11.44 -20.59 7.86
N LEU A 11 10.17 -20.44 8.24
CA LEU A 11 9.58 -19.15 8.58
C LEU A 11 9.62 -19.01 10.10
N VAL A 12 10.32 -17.97 10.59
CA VAL A 12 10.42 -17.66 12.01
C VAL A 12 9.58 -16.41 12.29
N GLU A 13 8.67 -16.52 13.26
CA GLU A 13 7.70 -15.48 13.64
C GLU A 13 7.86 -15.15 15.12
N LEU A 14 7.90 -13.86 15.43
CA LEU A 14 8.03 -13.35 16.80
C LEU A 14 6.75 -13.62 17.59
N ASP A 15 5.59 -13.39 16.98
CA ASP A 15 4.29 -13.55 17.63
C ASP A 15 3.84 -15.03 17.64
N GLY A 16 2.74 -15.31 18.33
CA GLY A 16 2.11 -16.63 18.38
C GLY A 16 1.47 -17.05 17.05
N ASN A 17 1.24 -16.11 16.12
CA ASN A 17 0.61 -16.34 14.83
C ASN A 17 1.31 -15.54 13.72
N ALA A 18 1.33 -16.08 12.50
CA ALA A 18 1.79 -15.35 11.33
C ALA A 18 0.76 -14.30 10.87
N GLY A 19 1.22 -13.28 10.16
CA GLY A 19 0.38 -12.27 9.50
C GLY A 19 0.81 -10.83 9.78
N GLY A 20 1.53 -10.59 10.89
CA GLY A 20 2.02 -9.25 11.25
C GLY A 20 0.91 -8.22 11.28
N ASN A 21 1.06 -7.14 10.49
CA ASN A 21 0.05 -6.06 10.41
C ASN A 21 -1.30 -6.52 9.84
N ALA A 22 -1.40 -7.71 9.25
CA ALA A 22 -2.65 -8.32 8.79
C ALA A 22 -3.25 -9.27 9.84
N ALA A 23 -3.01 -9.04 11.14
CA ALA A 23 -3.63 -9.82 12.20
C ALA A 23 -5.17 -9.62 12.22
N ALA A 24 -5.90 -10.66 12.60
CA ALA A 24 -7.35 -10.65 12.72
C ALA A 24 -7.81 -11.43 13.95
N GLY A 25 -9.06 -11.19 14.35
CA GLY A 25 -9.77 -11.91 15.39
C GLY A 25 -11.14 -12.36 14.90
N HIS A 26 -11.89 -13.00 15.79
CA HIS A 26 -13.28 -13.35 15.54
C HIS A 26 -14.12 -13.19 16.80
N ASN A 27 -15.43 -13.02 16.60
CA ASN A 27 -16.44 -13.09 17.65
C ASN A 27 -17.52 -14.10 17.20
N PRO A 28 -18.60 -14.33 17.99
CA PRO A 28 -19.65 -15.27 17.61
C PRO A 28 -20.42 -14.94 16.31
N VAL A 29 -20.25 -13.72 15.76
CA VAL A 29 -20.98 -13.24 14.56
C VAL A 29 -20.07 -13.20 13.33
N SER A 30 -18.85 -12.68 13.44
CA SER A 30 -17.95 -12.47 12.30
C SER A 30 -16.48 -12.45 12.72
N ALA A 31 -15.59 -12.66 11.75
CA ALA A 31 -14.21 -12.21 11.84
C ALA A 31 -14.13 -10.67 11.81
N TYR A 32 -13.01 -10.13 12.27
CA TYR A 32 -12.68 -8.71 12.20
C TYR A 32 -11.17 -8.51 12.13
N PRO A 33 -10.67 -7.50 11.41
CA PRO A 33 -9.24 -7.17 11.37
C PRO A 33 -8.81 -6.44 12.65
N TRP A 34 -7.57 -6.70 13.09
CA TRP A 34 -6.89 -5.89 14.11
C TRP A 34 -6.04 -4.77 13.51
N GLY A 35 -5.66 -4.89 12.23
CA GLY A 35 -4.80 -3.94 11.54
C GLY A 35 -5.21 -3.71 10.09
N ALA A 36 -4.31 -4.01 9.16
CA ALA A 36 -4.50 -3.82 7.73
C ALA A 36 -5.75 -4.58 7.25
N HIS A 37 -6.71 -3.85 6.70
CA HIS A 37 -8.08 -4.36 6.48
C HIS A 37 -8.62 -4.19 5.07
N TYR A 38 -7.86 -3.54 4.19
CA TYR A 38 -8.20 -3.42 2.78
C TYR A 38 -6.96 -3.44 1.89
N LEU A 39 -7.19 -3.69 0.61
CA LEU A 39 -6.22 -3.57 -0.47
C LEU A 39 -6.82 -2.67 -1.56
N PRO A 40 -6.23 -1.50 -1.89
CA PRO A 40 -6.69 -0.71 -3.03
C PRO A 40 -6.69 -1.55 -4.30
N VAL A 41 -7.66 -1.32 -5.19
CA VAL A 41 -7.72 -2.03 -6.48
C VAL A 41 -6.34 -1.94 -7.17
N PRO A 42 -5.70 -3.07 -7.49
CA PRO A 42 -4.37 -3.07 -8.07
C PRO A 42 -4.30 -2.42 -9.44
N ASP A 43 -3.16 -1.77 -9.71
CA ASP A 43 -2.75 -1.40 -11.06
C ASP A 43 -2.67 -2.65 -11.95
N VAL A 44 -3.26 -2.60 -13.13
CA VAL A 44 -3.30 -3.73 -14.09
C VAL A 44 -1.92 -4.24 -14.50
N ARG A 45 -0.87 -3.43 -14.29
CA ARG A 45 0.53 -3.77 -14.55
C ARG A 45 1.16 -4.61 -13.44
N ASN A 46 0.55 -4.70 -12.26
CA ASN A 46 1.05 -5.52 -11.16
C ASN A 46 0.58 -6.97 -11.34
N ARG A 47 1.19 -7.67 -12.31
CA ARG A 47 0.77 -9.02 -12.71
C ARG A 47 0.89 -10.03 -11.58
N GLU A 48 1.94 -9.95 -10.76
CA GLU A 48 2.13 -10.86 -9.63
C GLU A 48 0.99 -10.77 -8.60
N LEU A 49 0.56 -9.54 -8.28
CA LEU A 49 -0.56 -9.33 -7.37
C LEU A 49 -1.89 -9.79 -8.00
N LEU A 50 -2.10 -9.53 -9.30
CA LEU A 50 -3.31 -9.98 -10.00
C LEU A 50 -3.40 -11.51 -10.07
N ASP A 51 -2.29 -12.18 -10.38
CA ASP A 51 -2.23 -13.65 -10.41
C ASP A 51 -2.53 -14.22 -9.02
N PHE A 52 -1.96 -13.62 -7.97
CA PHE A 52 -2.28 -14.01 -6.60
C PHE A 52 -3.76 -13.78 -6.26
N LEU A 53 -4.34 -12.63 -6.59
CA LEU A 53 -5.76 -12.37 -6.35
C LEU A 53 -6.68 -13.31 -7.15
N LYS A 54 -6.24 -13.79 -8.31
CA LYS A 54 -6.96 -14.83 -9.07
C LYS A 54 -6.91 -16.17 -8.35
N GLU A 55 -5.75 -16.55 -7.80
CA GLU A 55 -5.59 -17.76 -7.00
C GLU A 55 -6.45 -17.74 -5.72
N THR A 56 -6.66 -16.57 -5.11
CA THR A 56 -7.55 -16.44 -3.92
C THR A 56 -9.03 -16.32 -4.27
N GLY A 57 -9.39 -16.34 -5.56
CA GLY A 57 -10.77 -16.14 -6.03
C GLY A 57 -11.29 -14.70 -5.86
N THR A 58 -10.41 -13.74 -5.55
CA THR A 58 -10.78 -12.32 -5.45
C THR A 58 -10.91 -11.69 -6.84
N LEU A 59 -9.98 -12.00 -7.73
CA LEU A 59 -10.12 -11.71 -9.16
C LEU A 59 -10.79 -12.93 -9.81
N THR A 60 -12.01 -12.76 -10.30
CA THR A 60 -12.85 -13.86 -10.78
C THR A 60 -12.66 -14.10 -12.27
N ASP A 61 -12.47 -13.05 -13.07
CA ASP A 61 -12.27 -13.16 -14.51
C ASP A 61 -11.63 -11.90 -15.11
N TYR A 62 -11.48 -11.88 -16.43
CA TYR A 62 -11.15 -10.72 -17.25
C TYR A 62 -12.19 -10.52 -18.35
N THR A 63 -12.48 -9.25 -18.68
CA THR A 63 -13.26 -8.94 -19.89
C THR A 63 -12.43 -9.24 -21.16
N PRO A 64 -13.05 -9.27 -22.36
CA PRO A 64 -12.30 -9.39 -23.63
C PRO A 64 -11.23 -8.29 -23.84
N GLY A 65 -11.36 -7.14 -23.17
CA GLY A 65 -10.36 -6.06 -23.18
C GLY A 65 -9.30 -6.16 -22.08
N GLU A 66 -9.13 -7.34 -21.46
CA GLU A 66 -8.19 -7.62 -20.37
C GLU A 66 -8.38 -6.77 -19.09
N MET A 67 -9.58 -6.23 -18.88
CA MET A 67 -9.90 -5.55 -17.62
C MET A 67 -10.25 -6.59 -16.54
N PRO A 68 -9.62 -6.56 -15.35
CA PRO A 68 -9.95 -7.44 -14.24
C PRO A 68 -11.42 -7.31 -13.83
N ILE A 69 -12.01 -8.42 -13.43
CA ILE A 69 -13.32 -8.48 -12.77
C ILE A 69 -13.08 -9.04 -11.37
N TYR A 70 -13.46 -8.28 -10.35
CA TYR A 70 -13.33 -8.71 -8.96
C TYR A 70 -14.64 -9.31 -8.45
N SER A 71 -14.56 -10.17 -7.43
CA SER A 71 -15.73 -10.64 -6.71
C SER A 71 -16.46 -9.47 -6.06
N ASP A 72 -17.75 -9.30 -6.35
CA ASP A 72 -18.57 -8.26 -5.70
C ASP A 72 -18.66 -8.45 -4.17
N TYR A 73 -18.42 -9.67 -3.67
CA TYR A 73 -18.34 -9.94 -2.23
C TYR A 73 -17.05 -9.45 -1.59
N HIS A 74 -16.01 -9.18 -2.37
CA HIS A 74 -14.73 -8.67 -1.89
C HIS A 74 -14.54 -7.18 -2.20
N LEU A 75 -15.43 -6.55 -2.97
CA LEU A 75 -15.44 -5.10 -3.18
C LEU A 75 -16.21 -4.41 -2.06
N CYS A 76 -15.66 -3.31 -1.53
CA CYS A 76 -16.37 -2.50 -0.54
C CYS A 76 -17.63 -1.87 -1.17
N ALA A 77 -18.80 -2.18 -0.60
CA ALA A 77 -20.10 -1.74 -1.14
C ALA A 77 -20.66 -0.45 -0.49
N ALA A 78 -20.03 0.05 0.57
CA ALA A 78 -20.53 1.15 1.40
C ALA A 78 -19.80 2.47 1.09
N PRO A 79 -20.39 3.66 1.41
CA PRO A 79 -19.70 4.93 1.18
C PRO A 79 -18.38 4.95 1.96
N ASP A 80 -17.29 5.20 1.23
CA ASP A 80 -15.92 5.05 1.70
C ASP A 80 -15.62 5.92 2.93
N GLU A 81 -16.11 7.16 2.94
CA GLU A 81 -15.70 8.16 3.93
C GLU A 81 -16.65 9.36 4.05
N ARG A 82 -16.70 9.96 5.24
CA ARG A 82 -17.49 11.18 5.53
C ARG A 82 -16.73 12.08 6.51
N LEU A 83 -16.78 13.38 6.26
CA LEU A 83 -16.21 14.40 7.14
C LEU A 83 -17.31 15.10 7.95
N SER A 84 -17.16 15.12 9.28
CA SER A 84 -17.95 15.99 10.15
C SER A 84 -17.24 17.33 10.31
N ILE A 85 -17.84 18.40 9.81
CA ILE A 85 -17.27 19.75 9.83
C ILE A 85 -18.37 20.77 10.14
N ASN A 86 -18.12 21.64 11.12
CA ASN A 86 -19.06 22.70 11.54
C ASN A 86 -20.48 22.21 11.87
N GLY A 87 -20.61 21.00 12.43
CA GLY A 87 -21.91 20.41 12.77
C GLY A 87 -22.66 19.77 11.59
N HIS A 88 -22.04 19.68 10.42
CA HIS A 88 -22.60 19.03 9.24
C HIS A 88 -21.76 17.82 8.81
N TRP A 89 -22.42 16.84 8.21
CA TRP A 89 -21.76 15.74 7.53
C TRP A 89 -21.68 16.06 6.03
N GLN A 90 -20.51 15.88 5.44
CA GLN A 90 -20.31 15.87 4.00
C GLN A 90 -19.72 14.53 3.56
N ASP A 91 -19.94 14.19 2.30
CA ASP A 91 -19.28 13.05 1.66
C ASP A 91 -17.81 13.37 1.40
N GLY A 92 -16.94 12.37 1.54
CA GLY A 92 -15.51 12.54 1.36
C GLY A 92 -14.81 13.20 2.56
N LEU A 93 -13.49 13.07 2.59
CA LEU A 93 -12.63 13.70 3.59
C LEU A 93 -12.13 15.10 3.21
N VAL A 94 -12.23 15.50 1.94
CA VAL A 94 -11.77 16.81 1.46
C VAL A 94 -12.78 17.89 1.89
N PRO A 95 -12.41 18.86 2.74
CA PRO A 95 -13.32 19.93 3.12
C PRO A 95 -13.87 20.65 1.89
N ALA A 96 -15.20 20.77 1.81
CA ALA A 96 -15.89 21.42 0.69
C ALA A 96 -16.86 22.51 1.15
N VAL A 97 -17.32 22.45 2.40
CA VAL A 97 -18.31 23.38 2.96
C VAL A 97 -17.64 24.67 3.44
N GLY A 98 -18.20 25.83 3.06
CA GLY A 98 -17.79 27.14 3.57
C GLY A 98 -16.47 27.68 3.02
N LEU A 99 -15.96 27.13 1.91
CA LEU A 99 -14.69 27.56 1.31
C LEU A 99 -14.82 28.82 0.46
N SER A 100 -13.84 29.72 0.53
CA SER A 100 -13.67 30.81 -0.43
C SER A 100 -13.28 30.31 -1.82
N ALA A 101 -13.49 31.14 -2.85
CA ALA A 101 -13.10 30.82 -4.22
C ALA A 101 -11.60 30.50 -4.36
N ASN A 102 -10.74 31.18 -3.59
CA ASN A 102 -9.30 30.92 -3.58
C ASN A 102 -8.96 29.55 -2.97
N GLU A 103 -9.59 29.16 -1.87
CA GLU A 103 -9.38 27.84 -1.26
C GLU A 103 -9.86 26.72 -2.18
N GLN A 104 -11.04 26.88 -2.80
CA GLN A 104 -11.55 25.94 -3.80
C GLN A 104 -10.59 25.81 -4.99
N ALA A 105 -10.04 26.93 -5.47
CA ALA A 105 -9.07 26.93 -6.57
C ALA A 105 -7.77 26.21 -6.22
N GLN A 106 -7.27 26.36 -4.99
CA GLN A 106 -6.08 25.65 -4.52
C GLN A 106 -6.31 24.14 -4.38
N THR A 107 -7.44 23.72 -3.79
CA THR A 107 -7.84 22.31 -3.72
C THR A 107 -7.94 21.69 -5.11
N ALA A 108 -8.65 22.36 -6.02
CA ALA A 108 -8.76 21.90 -7.41
C ALA A 108 -7.39 21.85 -8.11
N ARG A 109 -6.48 22.80 -7.84
CA ARG A 109 -5.11 22.79 -8.38
C ARG A 109 -4.31 21.59 -7.87
N PHE A 110 -4.41 21.25 -6.59
CA PHE A 110 -3.74 20.09 -6.01
C PHE A 110 -4.23 18.78 -6.64
N PHE A 111 -5.55 18.57 -6.73
CA PHE A 111 -6.05 17.34 -7.34
C PHE A 111 -5.78 17.25 -8.85
N ARG A 112 -5.70 18.37 -9.58
CA ARG A 112 -5.19 18.37 -10.96
C ARG A 112 -3.72 17.95 -11.06
N LEU A 113 -2.88 18.35 -10.10
CA LEU A 113 -1.50 17.88 -10.00
C LEU A 113 -1.45 16.37 -9.77
N VAL A 114 -2.23 15.85 -8.81
CA VAL A 114 -2.33 14.42 -8.52
C VAL A 114 -2.75 13.63 -9.76
N GLU A 115 -3.81 14.06 -10.44
CA GLU A 115 -4.29 13.38 -11.65
C GLU A 115 -3.27 13.41 -12.78
N ARG A 116 -2.53 14.51 -12.95
CA ARG A 116 -1.42 14.59 -13.90
C ARG A 116 -0.31 13.58 -13.56
N LEU A 117 0.05 13.44 -12.29
CA LEU A 117 1.06 12.48 -11.83
C LEU A 117 0.58 11.02 -11.97
N LYS A 118 -0.72 10.77 -11.80
CA LYS A 118 -1.34 9.46 -12.00
C LYS A 118 -1.30 9.03 -13.47
N THR A 119 -1.64 9.95 -14.37
CA THR A 119 -1.90 9.67 -15.79
C THR A 119 -0.70 9.90 -16.72
N ALA A 120 0.40 10.45 -16.22
CA ALA A 120 1.62 10.69 -17.01
C ALA A 120 2.12 9.41 -17.70
N VAL A 121 2.15 9.43 -19.03
CA VAL A 121 2.66 8.35 -19.88
C VAL A 121 4.17 8.52 -20.07
N GLY A 122 4.94 7.43 -20.03
CA GLY A 122 6.40 7.44 -20.18
C GLY A 122 7.18 7.87 -18.93
N HIS A 123 6.54 8.56 -17.99
CA HIS A 123 7.13 9.00 -16.71
C HIS A 123 6.20 8.62 -15.56
N ASN A 124 6.18 7.34 -15.17
CA ASN A 124 5.43 6.89 -14.00
C ASN A 124 6.16 7.33 -12.73
N ALA A 125 5.93 8.57 -12.30
CA ALA A 125 6.57 9.16 -11.12
C ALA A 125 6.42 8.25 -9.88
N PHE A 126 5.22 7.72 -9.66
CA PHE A 126 4.86 6.96 -8.48
C PHE A 126 4.13 5.66 -8.84
N ARG A 127 4.56 4.54 -8.24
CA ARG A 127 3.96 3.21 -8.40
C ARG A 127 3.97 2.44 -7.07
N ILE A 128 3.01 1.52 -6.95
CA ILE A 128 3.05 0.39 -6.01
C ILE A 128 3.43 -0.80 -6.91
N THR A 129 4.64 -1.35 -6.92
CA THR A 129 5.80 -1.33 -6.02
C THR A 129 6.73 -0.10 -6.15
N LEU A 130 7.48 0.22 -5.08
CA LEU A 130 8.31 1.43 -5.00
C LEU A 130 9.46 1.44 -6.01
N ASP A 131 10.10 0.30 -6.23
CA ASP A 131 11.19 0.09 -7.20
C ASP A 131 10.77 0.36 -8.65
N ALA A 132 9.48 0.25 -8.95
CA ALA A 132 8.91 0.59 -10.24
C ALA A 132 8.60 2.10 -10.41
N SER A 133 8.74 2.89 -9.35
CA SER A 133 8.60 4.35 -9.40
C SER A 133 9.76 4.99 -10.17
N SER A 134 9.56 6.21 -10.68
CA SER A 134 10.57 6.88 -11.51
C SER A 134 11.86 7.17 -10.74
N ALA A 135 12.99 6.89 -11.37
CA ALA A 135 14.32 7.26 -10.88
C ALA A 135 14.77 8.68 -11.28
N ASP A 136 13.93 9.42 -12.00
CA ASP A 136 14.23 10.78 -12.48
C ASP A 136 14.56 11.72 -11.31
N GLY A 137 15.64 12.49 -11.46
CA GLY A 137 16.10 13.46 -10.47
C GLY A 137 15.03 14.50 -10.11
N ALA A 138 14.17 14.87 -11.07
CA ALA A 138 13.07 15.81 -10.84
C ALA A 138 12.05 15.30 -9.81
N PHE A 139 11.85 13.99 -9.71
CA PHE A 139 11.02 13.41 -8.65
C PHE A 139 11.84 13.10 -7.40
N ARG A 140 13.05 12.53 -7.53
CA ARG A 140 13.87 12.15 -6.38
C ARG A 140 14.24 13.33 -5.47
N GLN A 141 14.35 14.54 -6.01
CA GLN A 141 14.60 15.73 -5.20
C GLN A 141 13.46 16.05 -4.21
N LEU A 142 12.23 15.60 -4.49
CA LEU A 142 11.08 15.79 -3.59
C LEU A 142 11.23 15.01 -2.29
N ASP A 143 12.09 13.99 -2.27
CA ASP A 143 12.36 13.21 -1.06
C ASP A 143 13.27 13.97 -0.07
N ARG A 144 13.87 15.08 -0.52
CA ARG A 144 14.80 15.90 0.27
C ARG A 144 14.15 17.11 0.94
N ILE A 145 12.87 17.35 0.67
CA ILE A 145 12.11 18.46 1.27
C ILE A 145 10.89 17.90 1.99
N SER A 146 10.52 18.52 3.10
CA SER A 146 9.27 18.17 3.77
C SER A 146 8.08 18.53 2.88
N PHE A 147 6.96 17.87 3.06
CA PHE A 147 5.76 18.24 2.31
C PHE A 147 5.21 19.60 2.73
N ALA A 148 5.40 19.99 3.99
CA ALA A 148 5.11 21.35 4.44
C ALA A 148 5.90 22.40 3.64
N ASP A 149 7.20 22.17 3.40
CA ASP A 149 8.03 23.05 2.58
C ASP A 149 7.60 23.05 1.12
N TYR A 150 7.27 21.87 0.57
CA TYR A 150 6.73 21.77 -0.77
C TYR A 150 5.44 22.57 -0.95
N LEU A 151 4.49 22.44 -0.02
CA LEU A 151 3.23 23.19 -0.06
C LEU A 151 3.47 24.70 0.00
N MET A 152 4.42 25.16 0.81
CA MET A 152 4.82 26.55 0.86
C MET A 152 5.44 27.03 -0.46
N GLN A 153 6.39 26.26 -1.03
CA GLN A 153 7.08 26.59 -2.29
C GLN A 153 6.11 26.66 -3.47
N GLU A 154 5.13 25.75 -3.53
CA GLU A 154 4.10 25.72 -4.58
C GLU A 154 2.92 26.67 -4.30
N GLY A 155 2.97 27.42 -3.21
CA GLY A 155 1.96 28.42 -2.85
C GLY A 155 0.60 27.83 -2.48
N TYR A 156 0.58 26.65 -1.85
CA TYR A 156 -0.61 26.07 -1.22
C TYR A 156 -0.74 26.62 0.22
N SER A 157 -1.53 27.68 0.36
CA SER A 157 -1.77 28.39 1.62
C SER A 157 -3.15 28.15 2.23
N ALA A 158 -4.08 27.53 1.48
CA ALA A 158 -5.44 27.26 1.92
C ALA A 158 -5.46 26.35 3.17
N THR A 159 -5.89 26.90 4.31
CA THR A 159 -5.92 26.17 5.59
C THR A 159 -6.72 24.87 5.51
N PRO A 160 -7.91 24.81 4.89
CA PRO A 160 -8.68 23.57 4.79
C PRO A 160 -7.98 22.48 3.98
N LEU A 161 -7.30 22.86 2.88
CA LEU A 161 -6.48 21.94 2.09
C LEU A 161 -5.30 21.42 2.91
N ARG A 162 -4.54 22.32 3.57
CA ARG A 162 -3.39 21.93 4.38
C ARG A 162 -3.78 21.03 5.57
N TRP A 163 -4.96 21.26 6.15
CA TRP A 163 -5.52 20.38 7.17
C TRP A 163 -5.79 18.98 6.60
N TYR A 164 -6.47 18.88 5.46
CA TYR A 164 -6.78 17.60 4.81
C TYR A 164 -5.51 16.82 4.48
N LEU A 165 -4.54 17.49 3.85
CA LEU A 165 -3.25 16.91 3.49
C LEU A 165 -2.45 16.45 4.72
N ASN A 166 -2.49 17.21 5.81
CA ASN A 166 -1.85 16.78 7.05
C ASN A 166 -2.64 15.66 7.77
N TYR A 167 -3.96 15.59 7.58
CA TYR A 167 -4.80 14.52 8.14
C TYR A 167 -4.43 13.17 7.52
N THR A 168 -4.32 13.07 6.19
CA THR A 168 -4.02 11.79 5.52
C THR A 168 -2.74 11.14 6.05
N TYR A 169 -1.75 11.93 6.47
CA TYR A 169 -0.49 11.39 6.99
C TYR A 169 -0.51 11.02 8.46
N ARG A 170 -1.37 11.67 9.22
CA ARG A 170 -1.64 11.23 10.58
C ARG A 170 -2.39 9.90 10.57
N ASP A 171 -3.27 9.72 9.59
CA ASP A 171 -4.06 8.49 9.39
C ASP A 171 -3.17 7.33 8.91
N ASP A 172 -2.35 7.55 7.87
CA ASP A 172 -1.58 6.47 7.24
C ASP A 172 -0.18 6.23 7.84
N TYR A 173 0.46 7.27 8.40
CA TYR A 173 1.88 7.23 8.82
C TYR A 173 2.11 7.70 10.26
N GLU A 174 1.06 8.10 10.98
CA GLU A 174 1.16 8.72 12.31
C GLU A 174 2.13 9.92 12.35
N ALA A 175 2.25 10.65 11.22
CA ALA A 175 3.22 11.72 11.03
C ALA A 175 2.56 13.01 10.53
N SER A 176 3.27 14.13 10.64
CA SER A 176 2.83 15.42 10.08
C SER A 176 3.52 15.71 8.74
N ALA A 177 2.94 16.63 7.96
CA ALA A 177 3.52 17.10 6.69
C ALA A 177 4.92 17.72 6.85
N ALA A 178 5.31 18.10 8.08
CA ALA A 178 6.66 18.60 8.38
C ALA A 178 7.69 17.47 8.61
N GLN A 179 7.24 16.25 8.89
CA GLN A 179 8.08 15.08 9.16
C GLN A 179 8.19 14.14 7.96
N VAL A 180 7.30 14.29 6.97
CA VAL A 180 7.23 13.42 5.80
C VAL A 180 7.71 14.17 4.56
N SER A 181 8.42 13.45 3.68
CA SER A 181 8.95 14.03 2.46
C SER A 181 7.84 14.32 1.45
N ALA A 182 8.03 15.34 0.61
CA ALA A 182 7.08 15.66 -0.46
C ALA A 182 6.94 14.51 -1.48
N TRP A 183 7.97 13.67 -1.61
CA TRP A 183 7.92 12.49 -2.46
C TRP A 183 6.93 11.44 -1.92
N ALA A 184 7.02 11.10 -0.64
CA ALA A 184 6.09 10.14 -0.02
C ALA A 184 4.64 10.65 -0.09
N GLU A 185 4.47 11.94 0.13
CA GLU A 185 3.22 12.68 0.01
C GLU A 185 2.55 12.58 -1.35
N LEU A 186 3.27 12.95 -2.39
CA LEU A 186 2.77 12.82 -3.75
C LEU A 186 2.64 11.36 -4.20
N HIS A 187 3.46 10.45 -3.68
CA HIS A 187 3.35 9.01 -3.94
C HIS A 187 2.00 8.47 -3.46
N TYR A 188 1.63 8.71 -2.21
CA TYR A 188 0.36 8.25 -1.64
C TYR A 188 -0.85 8.59 -2.51
N PHE A 189 -0.96 9.87 -2.91
CA PHE A 189 -2.08 10.33 -3.73
C PHE A 189 -2.01 9.82 -5.18
N ALA A 190 -0.81 9.65 -5.74
CA ALA A 190 -0.64 9.38 -7.17
C ALA A 190 -0.28 7.93 -7.53
N CYS A 191 -0.04 7.05 -6.57
CA CYS A 191 0.38 5.67 -6.82
C CYS A 191 -0.79 4.70 -7.03
N ARG A 192 -1.99 5.03 -6.52
CA ARG A 192 -3.22 4.22 -6.67
C ARG A 192 -3.80 4.41 -8.08
N LYS A 193 -3.45 3.49 -8.97
CA LYS A 193 -3.77 3.53 -10.42
C LYS A 193 -4.62 2.34 -10.87
N GLY A 194 -5.34 1.74 -9.92
CA GLY A 194 -6.19 0.58 -10.16
C GLY A 194 -7.26 0.84 -11.21
N ARG A 195 -7.56 -0.20 -11.99
CA ARG A 195 -8.67 -0.20 -12.94
C ARG A 195 -9.24 -1.60 -13.05
N ALA A 196 -10.56 -1.71 -13.02
CA ALA A 196 -11.29 -2.96 -13.21
C ALA A 196 -12.55 -2.72 -14.06
N HIS A 197 -13.23 -3.79 -14.43
CA HIS A 197 -14.53 -3.71 -15.08
C HIS A 197 -15.62 -3.22 -14.12
N ASN A 198 -15.62 -3.74 -12.89
CA ASN A 198 -16.60 -3.43 -11.83
C ASN A 198 -16.02 -2.58 -10.70
N ALA A 199 -14.84 -1.98 -10.88
CA ALA A 199 -14.20 -1.14 -9.86
C ALA A 199 -13.22 -0.11 -10.47
N THR A 200 -13.00 0.98 -9.75
CA THR A 200 -12.08 2.08 -10.07
C THR A 200 -10.85 2.07 -9.17
N GLY A 201 -9.90 2.95 -9.41
CA GLY A 201 -8.69 3.07 -8.59
C GLY A 201 -8.91 3.69 -7.20
N GLY A 202 -10.11 4.25 -6.94
CA GLY A 202 -10.51 4.69 -5.61
C GLY A 202 -11.06 3.56 -4.75
N ASP A 203 -11.57 2.51 -5.39
CA ASP A 203 -12.25 1.42 -4.70
C ASP A 203 -11.23 0.49 -4.02
N VAL A 204 -11.69 -0.21 -2.98
CA VAL A 204 -10.87 -1.12 -2.19
C VAL A 204 -11.48 -2.51 -2.12
N LEU A 205 -10.60 -3.50 -2.06
CA LEU A 205 -10.92 -4.89 -1.77
C LEU A 205 -10.83 -5.12 -0.26
N THR A 206 -11.81 -5.79 0.32
CA THR A 206 -11.87 -6.08 1.77
C THR A 206 -12.59 -7.41 2.06
N TRP A 207 -12.36 -7.95 3.26
CA TRP A 207 -12.88 -9.23 3.75
C TRP A 207 -13.28 -9.08 5.22
N PRO A 208 -14.12 -9.98 5.78
CA PRO A 208 -14.46 -9.95 7.20
C PRO A 208 -13.24 -9.91 8.13
N GLU A 209 -12.21 -10.70 7.83
CA GLU A 209 -10.92 -10.74 8.54
C GLU A 209 -9.90 -9.69 8.04
N GLY A 210 -10.29 -8.81 7.12
CA GLY A 210 -9.40 -7.86 6.45
C GLY A 210 -8.26 -8.54 5.68
N ASN A 211 -7.06 -7.96 5.67
CA ASN A 211 -5.95 -8.50 4.89
C ASN A 211 -5.41 -9.82 5.44
N HIS A 212 -5.89 -10.28 6.61
CA HIS A 212 -5.59 -11.62 7.11
C HIS A 212 -5.98 -12.69 6.09
N PHE A 213 -7.07 -12.48 5.34
CA PHE A 213 -7.48 -13.33 4.23
C PHE A 213 -6.33 -13.62 3.26
N LEU A 214 -5.60 -12.56 2.85
CA LEU A 214 -4.48 -12.67 1.92
C LEU A 214 -3.27 -13.34 2.58
N ALA A 215 -2.95 -12.96 3.81
CA ALA A 215 -1.84 -13.54 4.57
C ALA A 215 -2.02 -15.06 4.79
N GLU A 216 -3.24 -15.49 5.05
CA GLU A 216 -3.61 -16.88 5.25
C GLU A 216 -3.47 -17.69 3.95
N HIS A 217 -3.93 -17.15 2.81
CA HIS A 217 -3.71 -17.79 1.51
C HIS A 217 -2.22 -17.93 1.18
N LEU A 218 -1.40 -16.90 1.42
CA LEU A 218 0.06 -17.00 1.28
C LEU A 218 0.64 -18.09 2.19
N ARG A 219 0.18 -18.13 3.45
CA ARG A 219 0.61 -19.16 4.41
C ARG A 219 0.26 -20.55 3.94
N ARG A 220 -0.95 -20.80 3.41
CA ARG A 220 -1.39 -22.10 2.88
C ARG A 220 -0.58 -22.57 1.68
N GLN A 221 -0.16 -21.63 0.83
CA GLN A 221 0.63 -21.95 -0.37
C GLN A 221 2.10 -22.28 -0.04
N ALA A 222 2.62 -21.85 1.10
CA ALA A 222 3.97 -22.16 1.54
C ALA A 222 3.99 -23.42 2.42
N SER A 223 4.58 -24.53 1.96
CA SER A 223 4.78 -25.72 2.80
C SER A 223 5.94 -25.59 3.79
N THR A 224 6.59 -24.44 3.82
CA THR A 224 7.62 -24.07 4.80
C THR A 224 7.11 -24.24 6.24
N PRO A 225 7.86 -24.90 7.13
CA PRO A 225 7.57 -24.92 8.56
C PRO A 225 7.50 -23.50 9.14
N LEU A 226 6.57 -23.28 10.06
CA LEU A 226 6.42 -22.02 10.78
C LEU A 226 6.81 -22.25 12.25
N GLN A 227 7.78 -21.48 12.73
CA GLN A 227 8.19 -21.45 14.13
C GLN A 227 7.77 -20.11 14.73
N THR A 228 6.70 -20.12 15.53
CA THR A 228 6.15 -18.95 16.23
C THR A 228 6.81 -18.71 17.58
N ASN A 229 6.46 -17.60 18.24
CA ASN A 229 7.01 -17.19 19.55
C ASN A 229 8.56 -17.18 19.58
N THR A 230 9.18 -16.84 18.44
CA THR A 230 10.63 -16.93 18.26
C THR A 230 11.16 -15.62 17.73
N LEU A 231 11.86 -14.89 18.59
CA LEU A 231 12.62 -13.71 18.19
C LEU A 231 13.90 -14.15 17.46
N ALA A 232 14.01 -13.82 16.17
CA ALA A 232 15.28 -13.85 15.46
C ALA A 232 16.08 -12.58 15.79
N TYR A 233 17.18 -12.71 16.54
CA TYR A 233 18.00 -11.57 17.00
C TYR A 233 19.36 -11.44 16.30
N GLY A 234 19.70 -12.37 15.39
CA GLY A 234 20.85 -12.25 14.50
C GLY A 234 21.41 -13.59 14.01
N PRO A 235 22.04 -13.63 12.83
CA PRO A 235 22.74 -14.83 12.37
C PRO A 235 23.96 -15.13 13.25
N ALA A 236 24.30 -16.41 13.40
CA ALA A 236 25.54 -16.82 14.06
C ALA A 236 26.76 -16.24 13.32
N ARG A 237 27.78 -15.82 14.07
CA ARG A 237 29.05 -15.35 13.50
C ARG A 237 29.92 -16.55 13.19
N ASP A 238 30.22 -16.77 11.91
CA ASP A 238 31.18 -17.80 11.51
C ASP A 238 32.57 -17.20 11.29
N PRO A 239 33.66 -17.75 11.88
CA PRO A 239 35.00 -17.21 11.69
C PRO A 239 35.42 -17.24 10.22
N GLY A 240 35.75 -16.08 9.65
CA GLY A 240 36.28 -15.96 8.29
C GLY A 240 35.31 -15.43 7.24
N ARG A 241 34.04 -15.16 7.60
CA ARG A 241 33.10 -14.44 6.73
C ARG A 241 32.50 -13.25 7.47
N PRO A 242 32.53 -12.02 6.89
CA PRO A 242 31.87 -10.89 7.52
C PRO A 242 30.36 -11.13 7.57
N LEU A 243 29.72 -10.59 8.61
CA LEU A 243 28.26 -10.53 8.66
C LEU A 243 27.75 -9.77 7.44
N SER A 244 26.85 -10.38 6.69
CA SER A 244 26.08 -9.74 5.63
C SER A 244 24.60 -9.79 6.01
N TRP A 245 23.89 -8.69 5.75
CA TRP A 245 22.44 -8.62 5.88
C TRP A 245 21.74 -9.50 4.82
N ASP A 246 22.37 -9.66 3.65
CA ASP A 246 21.92 -10.52 2.57
C ASP A 246 23.02 -11.50 2.15
N ASN A 247 22.73 -12.79 2.25
CA ASN A 247 23.55 -13.87 1.67
C ASN A 247 22.77 -14.50 0.52
N VAL A 248 22.96 -13.99 -0.69
CA VAL A 248 22.25 -14.47 -1.89
C VAL A 248 23.10 -15.46 -2.68
N ARG A 249 22.47 -16.49 -3.29
CA ARG A 249 23.18 -17.35 -4.25
C ARG A 249 23.38 -16.56 -5.54
N TYR A 250 24.61 -16.55 -6.05
CA TYR A 250 24.85 -16.09 -7.42
C TYR A 250 24.00 -16.92 -8.40
N GLY A 251 23.17 -16.25 -9.21
CA GLY A 251 22.23 -16.88 -10.15
C GLY A 251 20.91 -17.37 -9.54
N SER A 252 20.64 -17.12 -8.25
CA SER A 252 19.31 -17.38 -7.68
C SER A 252 18.29 -16.39 -8.20
N ALA A 253 17.10 -16.87 -8.57
CA ALA A 253 15.95 -16.02 -8.89
C ALA A 253 15.18 -15.56 -7.63
N THR A 254 15.63 -15.93 -6.43
CA THR A 254 14.99 -15.62 -5.14
C THR A 254 15.92 -14.89 -4.20
N LEU A 255 15.36 -13.89 -3.51
CA LEU A 255 15.89 -13.39 -2.26
C LEU A 255 15.73 -14.48 -1.18
N GLY A 256 16.79 -14.72 -0.43
CA GLY A 256 16.82 -15.67 0.68
C GLY A 256 18.18 -15.59 1.37
N TYR A 257 18.21 -15.87 2.66
CA TYR A 257 19.47 -15.94 3.42
C TYR A 257 20.09 -17.32 3.24
N ILE A 258 21.28 -17.39 2.67
CA ILE A 258 22.12 -18.59 2.71
C ILE A 258 22.94 -18.54 3.98
N ASN A 259 22.80 -19.57 4.82
CA ASN A 259 23.78 -19.80 5.86
C ASN A 259 25.10 -20.23 5.21
N ALA A 260 26.15 -19.45 5.42
CA ALA A 260 27.48 -19.77 4.94
C ALA A 260 28.15 -20.77 5.89
N ASN A 261 27.60 -21.99 5.97
CA ASN A 261 28.30 -23.11 6.57
C ASN A 261 29.53 -23.53 5.74
#